data_AF-A0A934N0E7-F1
#
_entry.id   AF-A0A934N0E7-F1
#
_cell.length_a   1.000
_cell.length_b   1.000
_cell.length_c   1.000
_cell.angle_alpha   90.00
_cell.angle_beta   90.00
_cell.angle_gamma   90.00
#
_symmetry.space_group_name_H-M   'P 1'
#
loop_
_entity.id
_entity.type
_entity.pdbx_description
1 polymer ?
#
loop_
_entity_poly.entity_id
_entity_poly.type
_entity_poly.pdbx_seq_one_letter_code
_entity_poly.pdbx_strand_id
1 'polypeptide(L)'
;MNKKQFLNTYKKIDALNKDKATPNEKPTLYRSEHDERLIKDFHYAKFQKNQQVAQQSEALKSLLEKEEWDEEDTQKLLDSLR
;
A
#
# COMPACT_ATOMS: atom_id res chain seq x y z
N MET A 1 23.19 4.14 30.64
CA MET A 1 22.43 5.30 30.11
C MET A 1 21.13 5.40 30.90
N ASN A 2 20.82 6.53 31.53
CA ASN A 2 19.70 6.66 32.46
C ASN A 2 18.37 6.81 31.69
N LYS A 3 17.35 5.99 32.00
CA LYS A 3 16.04 5.98 31.32
C LYS A 3 15.38 7.37 31.27
N LYS A 4 15.59 8.19 32.30
CA LYS A 4 15.11 9.58 32.36
C LYS A 4 15.77 10.48 31.32
N GLN A 5 17.07 10.30 31.08
CA GLN A 5 17.80 11.07 30.08
C GLN A 5 17.33 10.73 28.66
N PHE A 6 17.08 9.43 28.38
CA PHE A 6 16.55 8.98 27.10
C PHE A 6 15.15 9.54 26.79
N LEU A 7 14.24 9.52 27.78
CA LEU A 7 12.91 10.09 27.62
C LEU A 7 12.95 11.61 27.38
N ASN A 8 13.86 12.31 28.07
CA ASN A 8 14.01 13.75 27.89
C ASN A 8 14.64 14.13 26.54
N THR A 9 15.57 13.33 26.04
CA THR A 9 16.12 13.54 24.68
C THR A 9 15.04 13.30 23.62
N TYR A 10 14.23 12.26 23.77
CA TYR A 10 13.12 11.99 22.84
C TYR A 10 12.12 13.15 22.81
N LYS A 11 11.69 13.64 23.99
CA LYS A 11 10.79 14.80 24.10
C LYS A 11 11.37 16.08 23.49
N LYS A 12 12.67 16.32 23.63
CA LYS A 12 13.35 17.47 23.02
C LYS A 12 13.39 17.39 21.49
N ILE A 13 13.68 16.21 20.94
CA ILE A 13 13.69 15.97 19.50
C ILE A 13 12.28 16.14 18.92
N ASP A 14 11.27 15.61 19.60
CA ASP A 14 9.88 15.71 19.17
C ASP A 14 9.36 17.16 19.19
N ALA A 15 9.80 17.97 20.17
CA ALA A 15 9.52 19.41 20.21
C ALA A 15 10.21 20.18 19.07
N LEU A 16 11.49 19.89 18.78
CA LEU A 16 12.25 20.49 17.68
C LEU A 16 11.65 20.22 16.29
N ASN A 17 10.95 19.09 16.13
CA ASN A 17 10.26 18.75 14.88
C ASN A 17 8.91 19.48 14.72
N LYS A 18 8.28 19.90 15.83
CA LYS A 18 7.01 20.64 15.79
C LYS A 18 7.19 22.10 15.38
N ASP A 19 8.32 22.73 15.75
CA ASP A 19 8.60 24.13 15.39
C ASP A 19 8.94 24.34 13.89
N LYS A 20 9.12 23.26 13.13
CA LYS A 20 9.33 23.29 11.67
C LYS A 20 8.05 23.06 10.86
N ALA A 21 6.94 22.74 11.50
CA ALA A 21 5.67 22.54 10.82
C ALA A 21 4.95 23.88 10.70
N THR A 22 5.16 24.59 9.58
CA THR A 22 4.26 25.64 9.15
C THR A 22 2.84 25.07 9.00
N PRO A 23 1.79 25.85 9.31
CA PRO A 23 0.44 25.34 9.28
C PRO A 23 -0.03 25.14 7.84
N ASN A 24 -0.43 23.90 7.56
CA ASN A 24 -1.68 23.59 6.86
C ASN A 24 -1.71 23.52 5.34
N GLU A 25 -0.69 22.93 4.70
CA GLU A 25 -0.91 22.23 3.43
C GLU A 25 -0.19 20.90 3.51
N LYS A 26 -0.94 19.80 3.68
CA LYS A 26 -0.38 18.49 3.37
C LYS A 26 0.12 18.59 1.93
N PRO A 27 1.40 18.31 1.64
CA PRO A 27 1.88 18.37 0.26
C PRO A 27 0.96 17.50 -0.58
N THR A 28 0.51 18.03 -1.71
CA THR A 28 -0.33 17.28 -2.63
C THR A 28 0.45 16.03 -3.03
N LEU A 29 -0.18 14.86 -2.90
CA LEU A 29 0.45 13.58 -3.22
C LEU A 29 0.95 13.56 -4.68
N TYR A 30 0.27 14.31 -5.55
CA TYR A 30 0.57 14.45 -6.96
C TYR A 30 1.04 15.86 -7.30
N ARG A 31 1.82 15.97 -8.38
CA ARG A 31 2.44 17.22 -8.85
C ARG A 31 1.44 18.18 -9.50
N SER A 32 0.36 17.64 -10.09
CA SER A 32 -0.72 18.40 -10.71
C SER A 32 -2.02 17.58 -10.73
N GLU A 33 -3.16 18.25 -10.92
CA GLU A 33 -4.45 17.57 -11.13
C GLU A 33 -4.46 16.68 -12.39
N HIS A 34 -3.70 17.07 -13.42
CA HIS A 34 -3.54 16.29 -14.63
C HIS A 34 -2.82 14.96 -14.36
N ASP A 35 -1.71 15.03 -13.61
CA ASP A 35 -0.96 13.83 -13.21
C ASP A 35 -1.81 12.91 -12.34
N GLU A 36 -2.58 13.47 -11.40
CA GLU A 36 -3.51 12.69 -10.59
C GLU A 36 -4.54 11.94 -11.44
N ARG A 37 -5.14 12.62 -12.43
CA ARG A 37 -6.10 11.99 -13.34
C ARG A 37 -5.44 10.88 -14.15
N LEU A 38 -4.27 11.15 -14.73
CA LEU A 38 -3.54 10.16 -15.53
C LEU A 38 -3.17 8.92 -14.70
N ILE A 39 -2.68 9.13 -13.48
CA ILE A 39 -2.34 8.03 -12.56
C ILE A 39 -3.59 7.22 -12.20
N LYS A 40 -4.70 7.88 -11.89
CA LYS A 40 -5.97 7.20 -11.59
C LYS A 40 -6.49 6.40 -12.79
N ASP A 41 -6.48 6.98 -13.98
CA ASP A 41 -6.94 6.31 -15.20
C ASP A 41 -6.06 5.09 -15.51
N PHE A 42 -4.74 5.23 -15.35
CA PHE A 42 -3.82 4.10 -15.49
C PHE A 42 -4.09 2.99 -14.46
N HIS A 43 -4.28 3.34 -13.19
CA HIS A 43 -4.60 2.37 -12.15
C HIS A 43 -5.95 1.69 -12.40
N TYR A 44 -6.94 2.45 -12.86
CA TYR A 44 -8.26 1.92 -13.19
C TYR A 44 -8.19 0.94 -14.36
N ALA A 45 -7.46 1.29 -15.43
CA ALA A 45 -7.24 0.39 -16.56
C ALA A 45 -6.50 -0.89 -16.14
N LYS A 46 -5.47 -0.76 -15.27
CA LYS A 46 -4.75 -1.92 -14.71
C LYS A 46 -5.69 -2.79 -13.85
N PHE A 47 -6.54 -2.18 -13.04
CA PHE A 47 -7.54 -2.89 -12.24
C PHE A 47 -8.51 -3.67 -13.14
N GLN A 48 -9.08 -3.04 -14.17
CA GLN A 48 -9.98 -3.71 -15.11
C GLN A 48 -9.31 -4.91 -15.79
N LYS A 49 -8.07 -4.74 -16.26
CA LYS A 49 -7.28 -5.82 -16.84
C LYS A 49 -7.09 -6.97 -15.85
N ASN A 50 -6.66 -6.66 -14.62
CA ASN A 50 -6.43 -7.67 -13.58
C ASN A 50 -7.73 -8.38 -13.20
N GLN A 51 -8.84 -7.65 -13.11
CA GLN A 51 -10.16 -8.20 -12.84
C GLN A 51 -10.58 -9.20 -13.92
N GLN A 52 -10.40 -8.84 -15.20
CA GLN A 52 -10.70 -9.74 -16.30
C GLN A 52 -9.85 -11.02 -16.26
N VAL A 53 -8.55 -10.89 -16.02
CA VAL A 53 -7.63 -12.04 -15.89
C VAL A 53 -8.05 -12.93 -14.72
N ALA A 54 -8.38 -12.35 -13.56
CA ALA A 54 -8.83 -13.12 -12.41
C ALA A 54 -10.15 -13.86 -12.66
N GLN A 55 -11.11 -13.24 -13.36
CA GLN A 55 -12.39 -13.87 -13.71
C GLN A 55 -12.24 -15.03 -14.70
N GLN A 56 -11.24 -14.97 -15.58
CA GLN A 56 -10.95 -16.01 -16.56
C GLN A 56 -10.01 -17.11 -16.03
N SER A 57 -9.39 -16.90 -14.86
CA SER A 57 -8.45 -17.86 -14.28
C SER A 57 -9.17 -19.01 -13.59
N GLU A 58 -9.19 -20.17 -14.24
CA GLU A 58 -9.70 -21.42 -13.65
C GLU A 58 -8.88 -21.85 -12.42
N ALA A 59 -7.56 -21.60 -12.43
CA ALA A 59 -6.71 -21.88 -11.27
C ALA A 59 -7.16 -21.08 -10.05
N LEU A 60 -7.47 -19.79 -10.24
CA LEU A 60 -7.91 -18.92 -9.15
C LEU A 60 -9.31 -19.28 -8.64
N LYS A 61 -10.23 -19.70 -9.52
CA LYS A 61 -11.53 -20.26 -9.13
C LYS A 61 -11.37 -21.53 -8.29
N SER A 62 -10.53 -22.46 -8.73
CA SER A 62 -10.28 -23.71 -8.00
C SER A 62 -9.71 -23.49 -6.60
N LEU A 63 -8.89 -22.44 -6.43
CA LEU A 63 -8.36 -22.03 -5.13
C LEU A 63 -9.43 -21.39 -4.23
N LEU A 64 -10.36 -20.62 -4.81
CA LEU A 64 -11.46 -19.99 -4.06
C LEU A 64 -12.52 -21.00 -3.58
N GLU A 65 -12.70 -22.11 -4.28
CA GLU A 65 -13.66 -23.16 -3.91
C GLU A 65 -13.12 -24.13 -2.85
N LYS A 66 -11.81 -24.12 -2.59
CA LYS A 66 -11.15 -24.93 -1.55
C LYS A 66 -11.47 -24.38 -0.16
N GLU A 67 -11.86 -25.26 0.76
CA GLU A 67 -12.25 -24.89 2.14
C GLU A 67 -11.03 -24.53 3.01
N GLU A 68 -9.90 -25.22 2.83
CA GLU A 68 -8.63 -24.94 3.47
C GLU A 68 -7.52 -24.80 2.43
N TRP A 69 -6.57 -23.91 2.70
CA TRP A 69 -5.42 -23.65 1.84
C TRP A 69 -4.16 -24.25 2.43
N ASP A 70 -3.37 -24.89 1.56
CA ASP A 70 -2.04 -25.36 1.89
C ASP A 70 -0.94 -24.45 1.29
N GLU A 71 0.31 -24.81 1.57
CA GLU A 71 1.47 -24.04 1.11
C GLU A 71 1.64 -24.09 -0.43
N GLU A 72 1.15 -25.15 -1.07
CA GLU A 72 1.16 -25.27 -2.53
C GLU A 72 0.09 -24.39 -3.18
N ASP A 73 -1.09 -24.27 -2.56
CA ASP A 73 -2.18 -23.40 -3.01
C ASP A 73 -1.77 -21.92 -2.98
N THR A 74 -1.10 -21.51 -1.91
CA THR A 74 -0.54 -20.16 -1.80
C THR A 74 0.55 -19.89 -2.84
N GLN A 75 1.41 -20.87 -3.12
CA GLN A 75 2.39 -20.77 -4.20
C GLN A 75 1.71 -20.64 -5.58
N LYS A 76 0.68 -21.46 -5.85
CA LYS A 76 -0.11 -21.39 -7.09
C LYS A 76 -0.81 -20.04 -7.26
N LEU A 77 -1.34 -19.47 -6.18
CA LEU A 77 -1.92 -18.14 -6.19
C LEU A 77 -0.87 -17.09 -6.60
N LEU A 78 0.29 -17.11 -5.97
CA LEU A 78 1.37 -16.15 -6.25
C LEU A 78 1.86 -16.26 -7.69
N ASP A 79 1.99 -17.48 -8.23
CA ASP A 79 2.40 -17.69 -9.62
C ASP A 79 1.31 -17.23 -10.62
N SER A 80 0.03 -17.30 -10.26
CA SER A 80 -1.06 -16.79 -11.09
C SER A 80 -1.18 -15.25 -11.12
N LEU A 81 -0.53 -14.56 -10.17
CA LEU A 81 -0.54 -13.10 -10.03
C LEU A 81 0.68 -12.41 -10.65
N ARG A 82 1.68 -13.18 -11.09
CA ARG A 82 2.89 -12.70 -11.78
C ARG A 82 2.61 -12.44 -13.26
#